data_AF-A0A2H3JWW6-F1
#
_entry.id   AF-A0A2H3JWW6-F1
#
_cell.length_a   1.000
_cell.length_b   1.000
_cell.length_c   1.000
_cell.angle_alpha   90.00
_cell.angle_beta   90.00
_cell.angle_gamma   90.00
#
_symmetry.space_group_name_H-M   'P 1'
#
loop_
_entity.id
_entity.type
_entity.pdbx_description
1 polymer ?
#
loop_
_entity_poly.entity_id
_entity_poly.type
_entity_poly.pdbx_seq_one_letter_code
_entity_poly.pdbx_strand_id
1 'polypeptide(L)'
;MNSNSSSLWDGSTDLLLHDLSTTALDHVLNPVDHGLHHAGSSEASAALEAGTACTWDDTSCGSKLTDITPSGIRRHLKAHHFSTSWNDGRCGICRWLEGGKVCGKELRLANLSKHIASVHMRSTRLQCPRCLRGFSRPDALRRHSQFYCVHLHDG
;
A
#
# COMPACT_ATOMS: atom_id res chain seq x y z
N MET A 1 0.27 -30.39 46.49
CA MET A 1 -1.08 -29.96 46.91
C MET A 1 -1.15 -28.45 46.73
N ASN A 2 -1.75 -27.99 45.64
CA ASN A 2 -1.92 -26.58 45.31
C ASN A 2 -3.43 -26.32 45.28
N SER A 3 -3.86 -25.39 46.12
CA SER A 3 -5.25 -25.14 46.48
C SER A 3 -6.00 -24.33 45.43
N ASN A 4 -7.18 -24.85 45.13
CA ASN A 4 -8.28 -24.25 44.40
C ASN A 4 -8.74 -22.91 45.02
N SER A 5 -9.16 -21.95 44.21
CA SER A 5 -10.01 -20.83 44.66
C SER A 5 -10.86 -20.33 43.50
N SER A 6 -12.10 -20.80 43.49
CA SER A 6 -13.24 -20.27 42.72
C SER A 6 -14.03 -19.32 43.62
N SER A 7 -14.61 -18.25 43.04
CA SER A 7 -16.00 -17.77 43.23
C SER A 7 -16.09 -16.34 42.63
N LEU A 8 -16.92 -16.06 41.62
CA LEU A 8 -18.39 -15.95 41.58
C LEU A 8 -18.95 -14.81 42.45
N TRP A 9 -19.35 -13.73 41.77
CA TRP A 9 -20.35 -12.71 42.14
C TRP A 9 -20.91 -12.21 40.79
N ASP A 10 -22.17 -12.44 40.40
CA ASP A 10 -23.46 -11.91 40.89
C ASP A 10 -23.47 -10.38 40.84
N GLY A 11 -24.33 -9.64 40.14
CA GLY A 11 -25.65 -9.84 39.55
C GLY A 11 -26.23 -8.42 39.31
N SER A 12 -27.46 -8.35 38.80
CA SER A 12 -28.34 -7.15 38.69
C SER A 12 -28.29 -6.27 37.43
N THR A 13 -29.19 -6.63 36.51
CA THR A 13 -29.99 -5.71 35.68
C THR A 13 -31.04 -4.98 36.52
N ASP A 14 -31.23 -3.68 36.29
CA ASP A 14 -32.47 -2.98 36.65
C ASP A 14 -32.84 -1.92 35.59
N LEU A 15 -34.14 -1.67 35.49
CA LEU A 15 -34.88 -1.13 34.35
C LEU A 15 -35.47 0.26 34.69
N LEU A 16 -35.91 1.01 33.66
CA LEU A 16 -36.94 2.09 33.64
C LEU A 16 -36.54 3.59 33.77
N LEU A 17 -36.61 4.27 32.61
CA LEU A 17 -37.57 5.32 32.18
C LEU A 17 -37.96 6.54 33.06
N HIS A 18 -38.18 7.65 32.31
CA HIS A 18 -38.86 8.94 32.61
C HIS A 18 -37.96 10.07 33.17
N ASP A 19 -38.05 11.35 32.78
CA ASP A 19 -38.82 12.08 31.75
C ASP A 19 -38.21 13.50 31.62
N LEU A 20 -38.44 14.12 30.46
CA LEU A 20 -38.58 15.56 30.12
C LEU A 20 -37.73 16.73 30.69
N SER A 21 -37.40 17.62 29.74
CA SER A 21 -37.28 19.09 29.83
C SER A 21 -35.88 19.65 30.20
N THR A 22 -35.23 20.47 29.38
CA THR A 22 -35.62 21.86 29.09
C THR A 22 -34.73 22.45 27.99
N THR A 23 -35.33 23.24 27.10
CA THR A 23 -34.66 24.14 26.16
C THR A 23 -34.00 25.30 26.89
N ALA A 24 -32.71 25.56 26.63
CA ALA A 24 -32.07 26.85 26.91
C ALA A 24 -30.94 27.11 25.89
N LEU A 25 -30.99 28.31 25.32
CA LEU A 25 -30.07 28.90 24.36
C LEU A 25 -28.75 29.32 25.04
N ASP A 26 -27.62 29.21 24.34
CA ASP A 26 -26.56 30.24 24.27
C ASP A 26 -25.56 29.82 23.16
N HIS A 27 -25.64 30.44 21.98
CA HIS A 27 -24.83 31.58 21.54
C HIS A 27 -23.33 31.29 21.30
N VAL A 28 -22.99 31.44 20.01
CA VAL A 28 -21.76 32.05 19.47
C VAL A 28 -20.52 31.14 19.45
N LEU A 29 -20.12 30.75 18.23
CA LEU A 29 -18.96 31.32 17.54
C LEU A 29 -18.96 30.82 16.09
N ASN A 30 -18.99 31.77 15.15
CA ASN A 30 -18.88 31.59 13.72
C ASN A 30 -17.40 31.36 13.35
N PRO A 31 -17.00 30.23 12.74
CA PRO A 31 -15.72 30.17 12.05
C PRO A 31 -15.95 30.40 10.56
N VAL A 32 -15.39 31.52 10.13
CA VAL A 32 -15.12 31.96 8.75
C VAL A 32 -14.89 30.79 7.80
N ASP A 33 -15.74 30.70 6.78
CA ASP A 33 -15.52 29.88 5.59
C ASP A 33 -14.20 30.30 4.93
N HIS A 34 -13.16 29.50 5.13
CA HIS A 34 -12.01 29.48 4.22
C HIS A 34 -12.19 28.29 3.30
N GLY A 35 -12.99 28.51 2.26
CA GLY A 35 -13.05 27.65 1.09
C GLY A 35 -11.67 27.42 0.49
N LEU A 36 -11.00 26.36 0.95
CA LEU A 36 -10.00 25.65 0.16
C LEU A 36 -10.75 24.52 -0.56
N HIS A 37 -11.45 24.92 -1.62
CA HIS A 37 -11.86 24.00 -2.65
C HIS A 37 -10.58 23.45 -3.30
N HIS A 38 -10.09 22.32 -2.81
CA HIS A 38 -9.16 21.47 -3.54
C HIS A 38 -9.94 20.79 -4.68
N ALA A 39 -10.35 21.58 -5.66
CA ALA A 39 -10.88 21.10 -6.93
C ALA A 39 -9.70 20.59 -7.76
N GLY A 40 -9.26 19.38 -7.44
CA GLY A 40 -8.19 18.69 -8.15
C GLY A 40 -7.80 17.45 -7.39
N SER A 41 -8.48 16.33 -7.65
CA SER A 41 -8.00 14.93 -7.54
C SER A 41 -9.16 13.91 -7.52
N SER A 42 -10.15 14.03 -8.40
CA SER A 42 -11.06 12.89 -8.65
C SER A 42 -10.43 11.89 -9.62
N GLU A 43 -9.68 12.40 -10.61
CA GLU A 43 -9.12 11.55 -11.68
C GLU A 43 -7.85 10.80 -11.24
N ALA A 44 -7.03 11.39 -10.37
CA ALA A 44 -5.84 10.73 -9.82
C ALA A 44 -6.19 9.60 -8.83
N SER A 45 -7.28 9.75 -8.07
CA SER A 45 -7.77 8.72 -7.15
C SER A 45 -8.44 7.56 -7.90
N ALA A 46 -9.17 7.85 -8.99
CA ALA A 46 -9.80 6.82 -9.81
C ALA A 46 -8.78 5.95 -10.58
N ALA A 47 -7.65 6.53 -11.00
CA ALA A 47 -6.56 5.79 -11.64
C ALA A 47 -5.80 4.87 -10.67
N LEU A 48 -5.83 5.16 -9.36
CA LEU A 48 -5.12 4.40 -8.33
C LEU A 48 -5.89 3.14 -7.88
N GLU A 49 -7.21 3.10 -8.08
CA GLU A 49 -8.11 1.99 -7.70
C GLU A 49 -8.09 0.83 -8.72
N ALA A 50 -7.54 1.05 -9.92
CA ALA A 50 -7.33 0.01 -10.92
C ALA A 50 -6.04 -0.77 -10.62
N GLY A 51 -6.06 -1.59 -9.56
CA GLY A 51 -4.92 -2.45 -9.19
C GLY A 51 -4.35 -3.22 -10.40
N THR A 52 -3.02 -3.34 -10.48
CA THR A 52 -2.34 -3.94 -11.63
C THR A 52 -2.58 -5.45 -11.67
N ALA A 53 -3.07 -5.99 -12.79
CA ALA A 53 -3.31 -7.43 -12.93
C ALA A 53 -1.99 -8.22 -13.00
N CYS A 54 -1.96 -9.38 -12.36
CA CYS A 54 -0.87 -10.33 -12.51
C CYS A 54 -0.96 -11.03 -13.88
N THR A 55 0.09 -10.87 -14.69
CA THR A 55 0.23 -11.51 -16.01
C THR A 55 1.35 -12.57 -16.00
N TRP A 56 1.52 -13.24 -14.86
CA TRP A 56 2.53 -14.29 -14.69
C TRP A 56 2.11 -15.59 -15.38
N ASP A 57 2.79 -15.91 -16.49
CA ASP A 57 2.45 -16.91 -17.50
C ASP A 57 0.98 -16.86 -17.96
N ASP A 58 0.73 -17.12 -19.25
CA ASP A 58 -0.55 -16.86 -19.93
C ASP A 58 -1.78 -17.57 -19.29
N THR A 59 -1.59 -18.35 -18.23
CA THR A 59 -2.57 -19.18 -17.58
C THR A 59 -3.04 -18.63 -16.22
N SER A 60 -4.20 -17.95 -16.26
CA SER A 60 -5.21 -17.89 -15.19
C SER A 60 -4.94 -17.14 -13.89
N CYS A 61 -3.77 -16.52 -13.66
CA CYS A 61 -3.59 -15.80 -12.40
C CYS A 61 -4.53 -14.60 -12.29
N GLY A 62 -4.42 -13.63 -13.20
CA GLY A 62 -5.30 -12.46 -13.34
C GLY A 62 -5.49 -11.61 -12.08
N SER A 63 -4.81 -11.95 -10.98
CA SER A 63 -5.09 -11.44 -9.65
C SER A 63 -4.67 -9.99 -9.58
N LYS A 64 -5.55 -9.14 -9.04
CA LYS A 64 -5.24 -7.73 -8.82
C LYS A 64 -4.13 -7.63 -7.76
N LEU A 65 -2.98 -7.12 -8.15
CA LEU A 65 -1.90 -6.74 -7.24
C LEU A 65 -2.21 -5.35 -6.69
N THR A 66 -2.79 -5.29 -5.50
CA THR A 66 -3.01 -4.04 -4.77
C THR A 66 -1.73 -3.51 -4.14
N ASP A 67 -0.82 -4.41 -3.77
CA ASP A 67 0.51 -4.08 -3.27
C ASP A 67 1.58 -4.49 -4.29
N ILE A 68 1.95 -3.54 -5.15
CA ILE A 68 2.99 -3.69 -6.17
C ILE A 68 4.41 -3.46 -5.61
N THR A 69 4.58 -3.41 -4.29
CA THR A 69 5.92 -3.40 -3.67
C THR A 69 6.60 -4.76 -3.81
N PRO A 70 7.93 -4.85 -3.68
CA PRO A 70 8.63 -6.12 -3.71
C PRO A 70 8.16 -7.13 -2.66
N SER A 71 7.63 -6.68 -1.53
CA SER A 71 7.10 -7.53 -0.47
C SER A 71 5.72 -8.07 -0.83
N GLY A 72 4.82 -7.21 -1.33
CA GLY A 72 3.50 -7.60 -1.81
C GLY A 72 3.57 -8.60 -2.96
N ILE A 73 4.40 -8.30 -3.96
CA ILE A 73 4.65 -9.20 -5.09
C ILE A 73 5.25 -10.52 -4.60
N ARG A 74 6.23 -10.50 -3.68
CA ARG A 74 6.80 -11.75 -3.13
C ARG A 74 5.72 -12.61 -2.47
N ARG A 75 4.86 -12.01 -1.65
CA ARG A 75 3.75 -12.71 -0.98
C ARG A 75 2.81 -13.33 -2.01
N HIS A 76 2.44 -12.57 -3.04
CA HIS A 76 1.60 -13.06 -4.13
C HIS A 76 2.27 -14.23 -4.87
N LEU A 77 3.52 -14.08 -5.32
CA LEU A 77 4.25 -15.14 -6.02
C LEU A 77 4.31 -16.41 -5.18
N LYS A 78 4.64 -16.27 -3.89
CA LYS A 78 4.71 -17.42 -2.98
C LYS A 78 3.36 -18.11 -2.86
N ALA A 79 2.25 -17.38 -2.74
CA ALA A 79 0.93 -17.97 -2.59
C ALA A 79 0.36 -18.57 -3.89
N HIS A 80 0.54 -17.91 -5.02
CA HIS A 80 -0.17 -18.24 -6.27
C HIS A 80 0.68 -18.99 -7.30
N HIS A 81 2.01 -18.92 -7.22
CA HIS A 81 2.90 -19.49 -8.25
C HIS A 81 3.97 -20.44 -7.69
N PHE A 82 4.32 -20.31 -6.41
CA PHE A 82 5.44 -21.05 -5.81
C PHE A 82 5.10 -21.71 -4.46
N SER A 83 3.81 -21.96 -4.18
CA SER A 83 3.25 -22.38 -2.87
C SER A 83 4.21 -23.16 -1.96
N THR A 84 4.82 -24.24 -2.49
CA THR A 84 5.75 -25.11 -1.74
C THR A 84 7.18 -25.11 -2.28
N SER A 85 7.45 -24.47 -3.42
CA SER A 85 8.73 -24.53 -4.13
C SER A 85 9.61 -23.28 -3.96
N TRP A 86 9.17 -22.29 -3.18
CA TRP A 86 9.95 -21.07 -2.94
C TRP A 86 11.17 -21.33 -2.05
N ASN A 87 12.38 -21.15 -2.60
CA ASN A 87 13.64 -21.15 -1.88
C ASN A 87 14.53 -19.99 -2.36
N ASP A 88 14.93 -19.09 -1.46
CA ASP A 88 15.72 -17.90 -1.77
C ASP A 88 17.11 -18.22 -2.38
N GLY A 89 17.65 -19.41 -2.13
CA GLY A 89 18.91 -19.88 -2.69
C GLY A 89 18.82 -20.41 -4.13
N ARG A 90 17.62 -20.72 -4.62
CA ARG A 90 17.41 -21.24 -5.99
C ARG A 90 17.27 -20.10 -7.00
N CYS A 91 17.59 -20.41 -8.25
CA CYS A 91 17.27 -19.56 -9.39
C CYS A 91 15.85 -19.88 -9.89
N GLY A 92 15.14 -18.83 -10.33
CA GLY A 92 13.85 -18.92 -10.99
C GLY A 92 13.85 -18.09 -12.27
N ILE A 93 12.93 -18.41 -13.17
CA ILE A 93 12.71 -17.68 -14.42
C ILE A 93 11.53 -16.73 -14.22
N CYS A 94 11.69 -15.46 -14.59
CA CYS A 94 10.60 -14.51 -14.66
C CYS A 94 9.68 -14.86 -15.83
N ARG A 95 8.42 -15.21 -15.53
CA ARG A 95 7.40 -15.57 -16.54
C ARG A 95 6.39 -14.47 -16.80
N TRP A 96 6.72 -13.23 -16.44
CA TRP A 96 5.83 -12.09 -16.67
C TRP A 96 5.60 -11.86 -18.16
N LEU A 97 4.35 -11.64 -18.58
CA LEU A 97 3.96 -11.28 -19.93
C LEU A 97 3.74 -9.76 -20.03
N GLU A 98 4.47 -9.08 -20.91
CA GLU A 98 4.32 -7.65 -21.19
C GLU A 98 4.34 -7.43 -22.72
N GLY A 99 3.26 -6.86 -23.27
CA GLY A 99 3.15 -6.60 -24.72
C GLY A 99 3.25 -7.85 -25.60
N GLY A 100 2.72 -9.00 -25.13
CA GLY A 100 2.76 -10.27 -25.87
C GLY A 100 4.11 -10.99 -25.82
N LYS A 101 5.07 -10.52 -25.03
CA LYS A 101 6.39 -11.16 -24.86
C LYS A 101 6.62 -11.56 -23.40
N VAL A 102 7.07 -12.81 -23.20
CA VAL A 102 7.49 -13.29 -21.88
C VAL A 102 8.88 -12.75 -21.54
N CYS A 103 9.07 -12.29 -20.31
CA CYS A 103 10.34 -11.74 -19.83
C CYS A 103 11.50 -12.74 -19.95
N GLY A 104 11.33 -13.96 -19.41
CA GLY A 104 12.29 -15.05 -19.52
C GLY A 104 13.60 -14.85 -18.74
N LYS A 105 13.74 -13.80 -17.93
CA LYS A 105 14.97 -13.53 -17.20
C LYS A 105 15.21 -14.58 -16.12
N GLU A 106 16.43 -15.11 -16.04
CA GLU A 106 16.90 -15.96 -14.95
C GLU A 106 17.53 -15.13 -13.83
N LEU A 107 17.06 -15.35 -12.60
CA LEU A 107 17.56 -14.66 -11.42
C LEU A 107 17.31 -15.48 -10.15
N ARG A 108 18.05 -15.19 -9.08
CA ARG A 108 17.77 -15.78 -7.77
C ARG A 108 16.35 -15.44 -7.34
N LEU A 109 15.65 -16.41 -6.76
CA LEU A 109 14.25 -16.25 -6.35
C LEU A 109 14.10 -15.11 -5.33
N ALA A 110 15.10 -14.91 -4.48
CA ALA A 110 15.19 -13.77 -3.56
C ALA A 110 15.09 -12.39 -4.25
N ASN A 111 15.50 -12.29 -5.52
CA ASN A 111 15.49 -11.06 -6.30
C ASN A 111 14.30 -10.96 -7.26
N LEU A 112 13.50 -12.03 -7.40
CA LEU A 112 12.43 -12.10 -8.39
C LEU A 112 11.35 -11.04 -8.16
N SER A 113 10.94 -10.84 -6.92
CA SER A 113 9.93 -9.82 -6.62
C SER A 113 10.41 -8.39 -6.86
N LYS A 114 11.69 -8.10 -6.57
CA LYS A 114 12.33 -6.80 -6.86
C LYS A 114 12.43 -6.55 -8.37
N HIS A 115 12.77 -7.60 -9.12
CA HIS A 115 12.80 -7.54 -10.58
C HIS A 115 11.43 -7.19 -11.16
N ILE A 116 10.36 -7.87 -10.74
CA ILE A 116 9.00 -7.58 -11.23
C ILE A 116 8.57 -6.16 -10.85
N ALA A 117 8.79 -5.75 -9.59
CA ALA A 117 8.44 -4.41 -9.13
C ALA A 117 9.12 -3.30 -9.94
N SER A 118 10.40 -3.48 -10.29
CA SER A 118 11.19 -2.46 -10.98
C SER A 118 11.01 -2.46 -12.50
N VAL A 119 10.92 -3.64 -13.11
CA VAL A 119 10.87 -3.81 -14.57
C VAL A 119 9.45 -3.75 -15.09
N HIS A 120 8.53 -4.49 -14.48
CA HIS A 120 7.17 -4.64 -14.98
C HIS A 120 6.23 -3.60 -14.37
N MET A 121 6.27 -3.44 -13.04
CA MET A 121 5.38 -2.49 -12.35
C MET A 121 5.92 -1.06 -12.36
N ARG A 122 7.24 -0.89 -12.59
CA ARG A 122 7.96 0.39 -12.48
C ARG A 122 7.70 1.10 -11.14
N SER A 123 7.29 0.35 -10.10
CA SER A 123 6.76 0.83 -8.82
C SER A 123 7.85 1.18 -7.81
N THR A 124 9.07 0.71 -8.05
CA THR A 124 10.23 1.06 -7.20
C THR A 124 10.85 2.41 -7.58
N ARG A 125 10.23 3.16 -8.51
CA ARG A 125 10.70 4.49 -8.87
C ARG A 125 10.22 5.48 -7.81
N LEU A 126 11.17 5.99 -7.05
CA LEU A 126 10.96 7.10 -6.14
C LEU A 126 11.06 8.40 -6.93
N GLN A 127 10.06 9.26 -6.86
CA GLN A 127 10.08 10.54 -7.57
C GLN A 127 10.49 11.66 -6.62
N CYS A 128 11.25 12.62 -7.14
CA CYS A 128 11.44 13.88 -6.43
C CYS A 128 10.10 14.64 -6.40
N PRO A 129 9.60 15.06 -5.22
CA PRO A 129 8.34 15.79 -5.15
C PRO A 129 8.39 17.18 -5.81
N ARG A 130 9.60 17.71 -6.06
CA ARG A 130 9.77 19.04 -6.66
C ARG A 130 9.98 18.98 -8.17
N CYS A 131 10.91 18.15 -8.64
CA CYS A 131 11.27 18.08 -10.06
C CYS A 131 10.69 16.87 -10.81
N LEU A 132 9.97 15.99 -10.10
CA LEU A 132 9.35 14.76 -10.61
C LEU A 132 10.33 13.76 -11.26
N ARG A 133 11.65 13.98 -11.14
CA ARG A 133 12.69 13.04 -11.61
C ARG A 133 12.58 11.72 -10.85
N GLY A 134 12.56 10.61 -11.58
CA GLY A 134 12.49 9.26 -11.02
C GLY A 134 13.86 8.67 -10.66
N PHE A 135 13.93 7.98 -9.53
CA PHE A 135 15.12 7.33 -8.98
C PHE A 135 14.79 5.89 -8.59
N SER A 136 15.70 4.95 -8.87
CA SER A 136 15.53 3.54 -8.50
C SER A 136 15.93 3.24 -7.04
N ARG A 137 16.52 4.21 -6.34
CA ARG A 137 17.11 4.04 -5.00
C ARG A 137 16.78 5.22 -4.08
N PRO A 138 16.45 4.98 -2.79
CA PRO A 138 16.13 6.04 -1.84
C PRO A 138 17.31 6.94 -1.50
N ASP A 139 18.52 6.40 -1.42
CA ASP A 139 19.71 7.21 -1.17
C ASP A 139 20.05 8.15 -2.34
N ALA A 140 19.73 7.73 -3.57
CA ALA A 140 19.92 8.55 -4.76
C ALA A 140 18.89 9.69 -4.79
N LEU A 141 17.62 9.39 -4.49
CA LEU A 141 16.60 10.42 -4.34
C LEU A 141 16.97 11.41 -3.22
N ARG A 142 17.40 10.94 -2.05
CA ARG A 142 17.77 11.81 -0.91
C ARG A 142 18.90 12.77 -1.26
N ARG A 143 19.98 12.25 -1.87
CA ARG A 143 21.09 13.10 -2.31
C ARG A 143 20.64 14.10 -3.38
N HIS A 144 19.80 13.65 -4.32
CA HIS A 144 19.21 14.56 -5.31
C HIS A 144 18.38 15.66 -4.67
N SER A 145 17.43 15.33 -3.80
CA SER A 145 16.56 16.32 -3.14
C SER A 145 17.31 17.30 -2.26
N GLN A 146 18.47 16.92 -1.74
CA GLN A 146 19.29 17.73 -0.85
C GLN A 146 20.27 18.63 -1.61
N PHE A 147 20.92 18.14 -2.67
CA PHE A 147 22.05 18.83 -3.28
C PHE A 147 21.93 19.11 -4.78
N TYR A 148 21.09 18.37 -5.51
CA TYR A 148 21.09 18.39 -6.98
C TYR A 148 19.74 18.72 -7.62
N CYS A 149 18.69 18.92 -6.82
CA CYS A 149 17.38 19.28 -7.33
C CYS A 149 17.37 20.76 -7.70
N VAL A 150 17.23 21.07 -8.99
CA VAL A 150 17.26 22.45 -9.52
C VAL A 150 16.12 23.35 -8.99
N HIS A 151 15.06 22.75 -8.43
CA HIS A 151 14.01 23.43 -7.67
C HIS A 151 14.34 23.51 -6.17
N LEU A 152 15.60 23.74 -5.80
CA LEU A 152 16.01 23.93 -4.40
C LEU A 152 15.74 25.35 -3.89
N HIS A 153 15.49 26.32 -4.78
CA HIS A 153 15.43 27.75 -4.47
C HIS A 153 14.07 28.40 -4.86
N ASP A 154 12.96 27.83 -4.38
CA ASP A 154 11.70 28.56 -4.27
C ASP A 154 11.36 28.62 -2.78
N GLY A 155 11.88 29.66 -2.12
CA GLY A 155 11.78 29.93 -0.69
C GLY A 155 12.63 31.12 -0.32
#